data_AF-A0A674DSR6-F1
#
_entry.id   AF-A0A674DSR6-F1
#
_cell.length_a   1.000
_cell.length_b   1.000
_cell.length_c   1.000
_cell.angle_alpha   90.00
_cell.angle_beta   90.00
_cell.angle_gamma   90.00
#
_symmetry.space_group_name_H-M   'P 1'
#
loop_
_entity.id
_entity.type
_entity.pdbx_description
1 polymer ?
#
loop_
_entity_poly.entity_id
_entity_poly.type
_entity_poly.pdbx_seq_one_letter_code
_entity_poly.pdbx_strand_id
1 'polypeptide(L)'
;MLSFSPLPRTKDSMYHALTYATILEMQAMMTFDPENILAAGNTMKEAQAVCQRFRKKSTFSNRNSTEEELHAEVCYAECLLQRAALTFLQDENMVSFIKGGIKVRNSYQTYKELHTVLQSSSYVHGDNHGHFEGGVKLGVGAFNLMISMLPTRTLRLLEFVGFSGNKEFGLLQLTEGAAGQTFRSFLCNMLLLCYHTFMSFILALYCSLATFWLVAIVRFEECCEAQQQWNQFHHMCYWELMWCFTYKRHWKMAYFYADLLSKENAWSKATYAYMKGAYLSMLTREECQPFRESEVALFRQVHGLKQKIAGKSLPTEKFAIRKARRYLTENPVTLPAAPLEMMYIWNGYTVIGKHKDLTEGMLKTLDEAQAKLESSPRTEFSIDDQCLLSLLRGLCLKHLGHQEEADTHSNFHNMTIKFDHYLVPNALLEHGLLCLEQGRKEEGIKLLETAKQSYKNYSMESRTHFRIQAALHKAKATSENGIHTMPSSP
;
A
#
# COMPACT_ATOMS: atom_id res chain seq x y z
N MET A 1 3.40 -0.63 26.93
CA MET A 1 2.07 -0.03 26.76
C MET A 1 2.22 1.45 27.12
N LEU A 2 2.32 2.33 26.14
CA LEU A 2 2.48 3.78 26.38
C LEU A 2 1.10 4.35 26.69
N SER A 3 0.85 4.76 27.94
CA SER A 3 -0.34 5.52 28.28
C SER A 3 -0.11 6.98 27.87
N PHE A 4 -0.62 7.39 26.71
CA PHE A 4 -0.75 8.81 26.43
C PHE A 4 -1.78 9.38 27.42
N SER A 5 -1.30 10.03 28.48
CA SER A 5 -2.16 10.78 29.40
C SER A 5 -3.01 11.76 28.58
N PRO A 6 -4.30 11.92 28.88
CA PRO A 6 -5.16 12.82 28.13
C PRO A 6 -4.53 14.22 28.08
N LEU A 7 -4.43 14.79 26.88
CA LEU A 7 -4.02 16.18 26.73
C LEU A 7 -4.94 17.07 27.59
N PRO A 8 -4.40 18.10 28.29
CA PRO A 8 -5.25 19.03 29.01
C PRO A 8 -6.28 19.64 28.05
N ARG A 9 -7.53 19.83 28.54
CA ARG A 9 -8.66 20.45 27.81
C ARG A 9 -9.34 19.60 26.72
N THR A 10 -9.16 18.28 26.69
CA THR A 10 -9.89 17.38 25.75
C THR A 10 -11.42 17.45 25.85
N LYS A 11 -11.98 17.94 26.96
CA LYS A 11 -13.44 18.12 27.14
C LYS A 11 -13.96 19.49 26.68
N ASP A 12 -13.07 20.46 26.53
CA ASP A 12 -13.40 21.89 26.39
C ASP A 12 -12.88 22.50 25.08
N SER A 13 -12.02 21.81 24.34
CA SER A 13 -11.44 22.29 23.08
C SER A 13 -11.60 21.24 21.98
N MET A 14 -12.26 21.63 20.89
CA MET A 14 -12.46 20.76 19.72
C MET A 14 -11.14 20.23 19.13
N TYR A 15 -10.10 21.07 19.11
CA TYR A 15 -8.78 20.71 18.60
C TYR A 15 -8.06 19.70 19.50
N HIS A 16 -8.02 19.93 20.82
CA HIS A 16 -7.38 19.00 21.74
C HIS A 16 -8.10 17.64 21.76
N ALA A 17 -9.43 17.66 21.73
CA ALA A 17 -10.25 16.46 21.68
C ALA A 17 -9.96 15.64 20.40
N LEU A 18 -10.01 16.30 19.24
CA LEU A 18 -9.79 15.68 17.94
C LEU A 18 -8.35 15.17 17.78
N THR A 19 -7.35 15.98 18.12
CA THR A 19 -5.93 15.59 18.00
C THR A 19 -5.62 14.38 18.87
N TYR A 20 -6.08 14.38 20.13
CA TYR A 20 -5.90 13.23 21.01
C TYR A 20 -6.58 11.96 20.45
N ALA A 21 -7.85 12.10 20.02
CA ALA A 21 -8.58 10.98 19.43
C ALA A 21 -7.91 10.45 18.15
N THR A 22 -7.39 11.34 17.30
CA THR A 22 -6.64 11.00 16.07
C THR A 22 -5.38 10.21 16.39
N ILE A 23 -4.61 10.61 17.41
CA ILE A 23 -3.39 9.89 17.81
C ILE A 23 -3.73 8.46 18.25
N LEU A 24 -4.77 8.30 19.08
CA LEU A 24 -5.21 6.96 19.52
C LEU A 24 -5.74 6.11 18.36
N GLU A 25 -6.45 6.72 17.40
CA GLU A 25 -6.87 6.02 16.20
C GLU A 25 -5.69 5.58 15.34
N MET A 26 -4.70 6.44 15.11
CA MET A 26 -3.49 6.04 14.39
C MET A 26 -2.82 4.84 15.06
N GLN A 27 -2.70 4.86 16.40
CA GLN A 27 -2.19 3.71 17.16
C GLN A 27 -3.05 2.46 16.93
N ALA A 28 -4.38 2.58 16.97
CA ALA A 28 -5.29 1.48 16.71
C ALA A 28 -5.15 0.91 15.28
N MET A 29 -5.06 1.79 14.28
CA MET A 29 -4.90 1.43 12.87
C MET A 29 -3.56 0.75 12.58
N MET A 30 -2.50 1.09 13.31
CA MET A 30 -1.17 0.50 13.12
C MET A 30 -0.96 -0.80 13.89
N THR A 31 -1.69 -1.00 14.99
CA THR A 31 -1.56 -2.20 15.83
C THR A 31 -2.62 -3.26 15.57
N PHE A 32 -3.80 -2.86 15.10
CA PHE A 32 -5.01 -3.68 15.03
C PHE A 32 -5.39 -4.36 16.36
N ASP A 33 -4.90 -3.82 17.47
CA ASP A 33 -5.20 -4.33 18.79
C ASP A 33 -6.66 -4.00 19.17
N PRO A 34 -7.48 -5.00 19.58
CA PRO A 34 -8.90 -4.78 19.86
C PRO A 34 -9.14 -3.75 20.96
N GLU A 35 -8.29 -3.68 22.00
CA GLU A 35 -8.43 -2.71 23.09
C GLU A 35 -8.12 -1.30 22.59
N ASN A 36 -7.04 -1.14 21.80
CA ASN A 36 -6.70 0.14 21.17
C ASN A 36 -7.82 0.61 20.21
N ILE A 37 -8.39 -0.28 19.41
CA ILE A 37 -9.52 0.02 18.50
C ILE A 37 -10.75 0.48 19.28
N LEU A 38 -11.06 -0.17 20.39
CA LEU A 38 -12.22 0.16 21.22
C LEU A 38 -12.00 1.50 21.95
N ALA A 39 -10.81 1.72 22.52
CA ALA A 39 -10.42 2.97 23.16
C ALA A 39 -10.43 4.16 22.19
N ALA A 40 -9.88 3.99 20.98
CA ALA A 40 -9.92 4.98 19.93
C ALA A 40 -11.37 5.30 19.52
N GLY A 41 -12.22 4.28 19.35
CA GLY A 41 -13.63 4.45 19.01
C GLY A 41 -14.43 5.25 20.04
N ASN A 42 -14.21 4.97 21.33
CA ASN A 42 -14.84 5.71 22.43
C ASN A 42 -14.35 7.17 22.48
N THR A 43 -13.03 7.37 22.43
CA THR A 43 -12.43 8.71 22.46
C THR A 43 -12.87 9.55 21.27
N MET A 44 -12.96 8.96 20.07
CA MET A 44 -13.44 9.64 18.88
C MET A 44 -14.92 10.03 18.97
N LYS A 45 -15.75 9.20 19.63
CA LYS A 45 -17.15 9.52 19.90
C LYS A 45 -17.27 10.73 20.83
N GLU A 46 -16.42 10.81 21.85
CA GLU A 46 -16.36 11.96 22.77
C GLU A 46 -15.88 13.22 22.05
N ALA A 47 -14.81 13.13 21.25
CA ALA A 47 -14.29 14.26 20.46
C ALA A 47 -15.34 14.80 19.49
N GLN A 48 -16.08 13.92 18.81
CA GLN A 48 -17.20 14.34 17.96
C GLN A 48 -18.28 15.10 18.74
N ALA A 49 -18.61 14.64 19.96
CA ALA A 49 -19.60 15.30 20.80
C ALA A 49 -19.12 16.69 21.25
N VAL A 50 -17.82 16.86 21.52
CA VAL A 50 -17.21 18.17 21.79
C VAL A 50 -17.35 19.08 20.56
N CYS A 51 -16.94 18.62 19.37
CA CYS A 51 -17.05 19.39 18.13
C CYS A 51 -18.49 19.84 17.86
N GLN A 52 -19.47 18.95 18.07
CA GLN A 52 -20.89 19.24 17.87
C GLN A 52 -21.42 20.39 18.72
N ARG A 53 -20.82 20.69 19.89
CA ARG A 53 -21.24 21.81 20.75
C ARG A 53 -20.91 23.18 20.14
N PHE A 54 -19.84 23.25 19.37
CA PHE A 54 -19.33 24.46 18.70
C PHE A 54 -19.89 24.63 17.29
N ARG A 55 -20.59 23.62 16.76
CA ARG A 55 -21.24 23.72 15.44
C ARG A 55 -22.50 24.59 15.48
N LYS A 56 -22.82 25.18 14.33
CA LYS A 56 -24.02 25.99 14.13
C LYS A 56 -25.28 25.16 14.37
N LYS A 57 -26.18 25.67 15.23
CA LYS A 57 -27.39 24.95 15.66
C LYS A 57 -28.61 25.14 14.76
N SER A 58 -28.57 26.06 13.78
CA SER A 58 -29.72 26.43 12.94
C SER A 58 -29.44 26.29 11.44
N THR A 59 -30.35 25.61 10.74
CA THR A 59 -30.42 25.39 9.27
C THR A 59 -31.01 26.57 8.50
N PHE A 60 -31.45 27.65 9.18
CA PHE A 60 -32.06 28.81 8.52
C PHE A 60 -31.08 30.00 8.51
N SER A 61 -30.72 30.44 7.30
CA SER A 61 -29.83 31.57 6.94
C SER A 61 -28.35 31.22 6.69
N ASN A 62 -27.99 31.31 5.42
CA ASN A 62 -26.86 30.64 4.78
C ASN A 62 -25.69 31.56 4.41
N ARG A 63 -25.35 32.60 5.20
CA ARG A 63 -24.23 33.50 4.82
C ARG A 63 -23.23 33.96 5.87
N ASN A 64 -23.51 33.86 7.17
CA ASN A 64 -22.55 34.31 8.21
C ASN A 64 -22.30 33.18 9.21
N SER A 65 -21.37 32.29 8.91
CA SER A 65 -20.79 31.38 9.91
C SER A 65 -19.58 32.06 10.54
N THR A 66 -19.47 31.98 11.85
CA THR A 66 -18.28 32.46 12.57
C THR A 66 -17.07 31.59 12.24
N GLU A 67 -15.86 32.13 12.43
CA GLU A 67 -14.62 31.35 12.25
C GLU A 67 -14.61 30.11 13.15
N GLU A 68 -15.08 30.22 14.40
CA GLU A 68 -15.17 29.09 15.33
C GLU A 68 -16.12 27.99 14.84
N GLU A 69 -17.29 28.36 14.30
CA GLU A 69 -18.23 27.40 13.71
C GLU A 69 -17.63 26.69 12.49
N LEU A 70 -16.89 27.39 11.63
CA LEU A 70 -16.20 26.80 10.48
C LEU A 70 -15.12 25.80 10.92
N HIS A 71 -14.36 26.13 11.97
CA HIS A 71 -13.40 25.21 12.57
C HIS A 71 -14.10 23.97 13.13
N ALA A 72 -15.27 24.14 13.77
CA ALA A 72 -16.05 23.04 14.33
C ALA A 72 -16.60 22.10 13.23
N GLU A 73 -17.04 22.64 12.09
CA GLU A 73 -17.44 21.85 10.92
C GLU A 73 -16.29 21.00 10.37
N VAL A 74 -15.08 21.56 10.24
CA VAL A 74 -13.87 20.81 9.84
C VAL A 74 -13.60 19.67 10.83
N CYS A 75 -13.52 19.98 12.12
CA CYS A 75 -13.18 18.99 13.16
C CYS A 75 -14.23 17.87 13.24
N TYR A 76 -15.50 18.20 13.03
CA TYR A 76 -16.58 17.23 13.00
C TYR A 76 -16.51 16.34 11.75
N ALA A 77 -16.20 16.91 10.58
CA ALA A 77 -16.00 16.15 9.35
C ALA A 77 -14.82 15.16 9.45
N GLU A 78 -13.73 15.56 10.12
CA GLU A 78 -12.60 14.68 10.45
C GLU A 78 -13.04 13.53 11.36
N CYS A 79 -13.76 13.84 12.45
CA CYS A 79 -14.31 12.81 13.35
C CYS A 79 -15.19 11.80 12.59
N LEU A 80 -16.02 12.26 11.64
CA LEU A 80 -16.88 11.38 10.87
C LEU A 80 -16.09 10.38 10.02
N LEU A 81 -15.02 10.83 9.35
CA LEU A 81 -14.15 9.98 8.54
C LEU A 81 -13.46 8.92 9.39
N GLN A 82 -12.85 9.36 10.48
CA GLN A 82 -12.12 8.53 11.42
C GLN A 82 -13.02 7.46 12.07
N ARG A 83 -14.22 7.86 12.50
CA ARG A 83 -15.23 6.91 12.98
C ARG A 83 -15.70 5.95 11.91
N ALA A 84 -15.78 6.37 10.64
CA ALA A 84 -16.12 5.46 9.55
C ALA A 84 -15.03 4.40 9.38
N ALA A 85 -13.76 4.80 9.39
CA ALA A 85 -12.62 3.88 9.33
C ALA A 85 -12.67 2.84 10.46
N LEU A 86 -12.84 3.28 11.71
CA LEU A 86 -12.99 2.38 12.86
C LEU A 86 -14.23 1.47 12.75
N THR A 87 -15.37 1.97 12.23
CA THR A 87 -16.58 1.16 12.04
C THR A 87 -16.33 0.01 11.05
N PHE A 88 -15.57 0.28 9.97
CA PHE A 88 -15.21 -0.75 8.99
C PHE A 88 -14.23 -1.80 9.55
N LEU A 89 -13.49 -1.46 10.61
CA LEU A 89 -12.59 -2.40 11.29
C LEU A 89 -13.27 -3.23 12.38
N GLN A 90 -14.25 -2.67 13.08
CA GLN A 90 -14.89 -3.28 14.24
C GLN A 90 -15.93 -4.34 13.88
N ASP A 91 -16.74 -4.11 12.84
CA ASP A 91 -17.87 -4.97 12.51
C ASP A 91 -18.02 -5.20 11.00
N GLU A 92 -18.13 -6.46 10.59
CA GLU A 92 -18.35 -6.87 9.19
C GLU A 92 -19.82 -6.92 8.77
N ASN A 93 -20.74 -6.57 9.68
CA ASN A 93 -22.16 -6.64 9.38
C ASN A 93 -22.60 -5.51 8.42
N MET A 94 -23.62 -5.80 7.61
CA MET A 94 -24.14 -4.87 6.60
C MET A 94 -24.57 -3.51 7.20
N VAL A 95 -25.06 -3.53 8.44
CA VAL A 95 -25.50 -2.33 9.16
C VAL A 95 -24.33 -1.39 9.46
N SER A 96 -23.21 -1.93 9.93
CA SER A 96 -21.97 -1.18 10.19
C SER A 96 -21.37 -0.64 8.89
N PHE A 97 -21.43 -1.41 7.80
CA PHE A 97 -21.02 -0.92 6.48
C PHE A 97 -21.85 0.29 6.01
N ILE A 98 -23.19 0.21 6.13
CA ILE A 98 -24.09 1.32 5.77
C ILE A 98 -23.83 2.54 6.67
N LYS A 99 -23.71 2.33 7.99
CA LYS A 99 -23.42 3.41 8.94
C LYS A 99 -22.09 4.09 8.64
N GLY A 100 -21.05 3.32 8.29
CA GLY A 100 -19.76 3.85 7.86
C GLY A 100 -19.89 4.66 6.57
N GLY A 101 -20.58 4.13 5.55
CA GLY A 101 -20.83 4.83 4.28
C GLY A 101 -21.56 6.17 4.45
N ILE A 102 -22.57 6.25 5.31
CA ILE A 102 -23.28 7.50 5.61
C ILE A 102 -22.33 8.54 6.23
N LYS A 103 -21.45 8.13 7.15
CA LYS A 103 -20.46 9.05 7.76
C LYS A 103 -19.49 9.61 6.73
N VAL A 104 -18.98 8.76 5.84
CA VAL A 104 -18.10 9.16 4.73
C VAL A 104 -18.81 10.17 3.83
N ARG A 105 -20.06 9.92 3.46
CA ARG A 105 -20.86 10.84 2.63
C ARG A 105 -21.06 12.20 3.30
N ASN A 106 -21.46 12.20 4.57
CA ASN A 106 -21.70 13.45 5.30
C ASN A 106 -20.40 14.27 5.42
N SER A 107 -19.28 13.62 5.72
CA SER A 107 -17.98 14.30 5.76
C SER A 107 -17.60 14.89 4.40
N TYR A 108 -17.76 14.12 3.31
CA TYR A 108 -17.50 14.59 1.95
C TYR A 108 -18.31 15.84 1.59
N GLN A 109 -19.61 15.85 1.92
CA GLN A 109 -20.47 17.00 1.68
C GLN A 109 -20.02 18.23 2.47
N THR A 110 -19.70 18.06 3.76
CA THR A 110 -19.17 19.16 4.59
C THR A 110 -17.89 19.74 4.00
N TYR A 111 -16.93 18.91 3.56
CA TYR A 111 -15.71 19.44 2.94
C TYR A 111 -15.96 20.18 1.62
N LYS A 112 -16.92 19.73 0.81
CA LYS A 112 -17.30 20.48 -0.41
C LYS A 112 -17.84 21.87 -0.07
N GLU A 113 -18.74 21.95 0.91
CA GLU A 113 -19.30 23.23 1.37
C GLU A 113 -18.23 24.15 1.93
N LEU A 114 -17.36 23.63 2.80
CA LEU A 114 -16.25 24.39 3.39
C LEU A 114 -15.24 24.87 2.34
N HIS A 115 -14.98 24.07 1.30
CA HIS A 115 -14.12 24.48 0.18
C HIS A 115 -14.76 25.63 -0.61
N THR A 116 -16.07 25.58 -0.84
CA THR A 116 -16.80 26.70 -1.47
C THR A 116 -16.76 27.97 -0.61
N VAL A 117 -16.87 27.86 0.72
CA VAL A 117 -16.72 29.00 1.64
C VAL A 117 -15.32 29.59 1.53
N LEU A 118 -14.28 28.74 1.55
CA LEU A 118 -12.89 29.14 1.45
C LEU A 118 -12.57 29.89 0.13
N GLN A 119 -13.24 29.53 -0.97
CA GLN A 119 -13.11 30.19 -2.27
C GLN A 119 -13.99 31.43 -2.43
N SER A 120 -14.90 31.70 -1.49
CA SER A 120 -15.83 32.82 -1.60
C SER A 120 -15.16 34.15 -1.30
N SER A 121 -15.44 35.18 -2.10
CA SER A 121 -14.95 36.54 -1.86
C SER A 121 -15.54 37.19 -0.60
N SER A 122 -16.61 36.61 -0.04
CA SER A 122 -17.26 37.04 1.19
C SER A 122 -16.60 36.52 2.47
N TYR A 123 -15.69 35.54 2.37
CA TYR A 123 -15.02 34.99 3.54
C TYR A 123 -13.84 35.89 3.95
N VAL A 124 -13.79 36.24 5.23
CA VAL A 124 -12.75 37.09 5.80
C VAL A 124 -11.81 36.21 6.62
N HIS A 125 -10.51 36.35 6.38
CA HIS A 125 -9.49 35.64 7.13
C HIS A 125 -9.42 36.16 8.57
N GLY A 126 -9.71 35.28 9.53
CA GLY A 126 -9.42 35.52 10.94
C GLY A 126 -8.00 35.10 11.32
N ASP A 127 -7.65 35.29 12.59
CA ASP A 127 -6.30 35.04 13.12
C ASP A 127 -5.88 33.57 13.01
N ASN A 128 -6.83 32.64 12.97
CA ASN A 128 -6.56 31.20 12.93
C ASN A 128 -6.85 30.57 11.56
N HIS A 129 -6.99 31.40 10.52
CA HIS A 129 -7.34 30.98 9.17
C HIS A 129 -6.48 29.82 8.65
N GLY A 130 -5.17 29.82 8.91
CA GLY A 130 -4.27 28.76 8.44
C GLY A 130 -4.64 27.37 8.95
N HIS A 131 -5.23 27.25 10.15
CA HIS A 131 -5.71 25.97 10.68
C HIS A 131 -6.99 25.49 9.97
N PHE A 132 -7.88 26.42 9.64
CA PHE A 132 -9.08 26.14 8.84
C PHE A 132 -8.71 25.71 7.43
N GLU A 133 -7.93 26.54 6.73
CA GLU A 133 -7.48 26.28 5.36
C GLU A 133 -6.76 24.93 5.26
N GLY A 134 -5.82 24.68 6.17
CA GLY A 134 -5.10 23.41 6.22
C GLY A 134 -6.01 22.19 6.40
N GLY A 135 -7.10 22.32 7.17
CA GLY A 135 -8.07 21.23 7.36
C GLY A 135 -9.00 21.00 6.19
N VAL A 136 -9.42 22.08 5.52
CA VAL A 136 -10.16 21.96 4.26
C VAL A 136 -9.27 21.30 3.20
N LYS A 137 -8.02 21.73 3.05
CA LYS A 137 -7.04 21.15 2.13
C LYS A 137 -6.79 19.65 2.42
N LEU A 138 -6.64 19.28 3.68
CA LEU A 138 -6.50 17.88 4.11
C LEU A 138 -7.68 17.02 3.63
N GLY A 139 -8.91 17.42 3.97
CA GLY A 139 -10.11 16.63 3.65
C GLY A 139 -10.41 16.59 2.15
N VAL A 140 -10.39 17.74 1.48
CA VAL A 140 -10.64 17.84 0.03
C VAL A 140 -9.58 17.05 -0.74
N GLY A 141 -8.32 17.20 -0.34
CA GLY A 141 -7.20 16.48 -0.93
C GLY A 141 -7.33 14.96 -0.76
N ALA A 142 -7.61 14.50 0.46
CA ALA A 142 -7.82 13.09 0.77
C ALA A 142 -8.98 12.46 -0.02
N PHE A 143 -10.14 13.11 -0.07
CA PHE A 143 -11.29 12.59 -0.81
C PHE A 143 -11.03 12.51 -2.32
N ASN A 144 -10.50 13.59 -2.91
CA ASN A 144 -10.23 13.61 -4.34
C ASN A 144 -9.21 12.53 -4.74
N LEU A 145 -8.16 12.39 -3.95
CA LEU A 145 -7.14 11.37 -4.16
C LEU A 145 -7.73 9.96 -4.02
N MET A 146 -8.36 9.64 -2.89
CA MET A 146 -8.87 8.29 -2.61
C MET A 146 -9.96 7.85 -3.59
N ILE A 147 -10.88 8.75 -3.97
CA ILE A 147 -11.94 8.43 -4.94
C ILE A 147 -11.35 8.17 -6.33
N SER A 148 -10.35 8.97 -6.75
CA SER A 148 -9.71 8.82 -8.07
C SER A 148 -8.99 7.48 -8.26
N MET A 149 -8.69 6.78 -7.16
CA MET A 149 -7.99 5.50 -7.15
C MET A 149 -8.93 4.29 -7.20
N LEU A 150 -10.25 4.53 -7.13
CA LEU A 150 -11.23 3.45 -7.22
C LEU A 150 -11.39 2.96 -8.67
N PRO A 151 -11.68 1.65 -8.88
CA PRO A 151 -11.93 1.13 -10.22
C PRO A 151 -13.07 1.87 -10.94
N THR A 152 -12.98 2.03 -12.26
CA THR A 152 -13.93 2.82 -13.08
C THR A 152 -15.40 2.45 -12.85
N ARG A 153 -15.70 1.16 -12.64
CA ARG A 153 -17.08 0.71 -12.37
C ARG A 153 -17.60 1.22 -11.03
N THR A 154 -16.77 1.20 -10.00
CA THR A 154 -17.10 1.72 -8.66
C THR A 154 -17.19 3.24 -8.70
N LEU A 155 -16.28 3.89 -9.41
CA LEU A 155 -16.27 5.34 -9.58
C LEU A 155 -17.56 5.84 -10.23
N ARG A 156 -18.04 5.21 -11.32
CA ARG A 156 -19.33 5.56 -11.95
C ARG A 156 -20.53 5.45 -10.99
N LEU A 157 -20.53 4.45 -10.10
CA LEU A 157 -21.61 4.31 -9.11
C LEU A 157 -21.55 5.40 -8.04
N LEU A 158 -20.34 5.80 -7.63
CA LEU A 158 -20.16 6.86 -6.64
C LEU A 158 -20.45 8.24 -7.23
N GLU A 159 -20.11 8.47 -8.50
CA GLU A 159 -20.47 9.68 -9.27
C GLU A 159 -21.98 9.88 -9.34
N PHE A 160 -22.73 8.81 -9.59
CA PHE A 160 -24.19 8.86 -9.55
C PHE A 160 -24.74 9.33 -8.19
N VAL A 161 -24.04 9.04 -7.09
CA VAL A 161 -24.42 9.44 -5.72
C VAL A 161 -23.82 10.81 -5.33
N GLY A 162 -23.07 11.45 -6.22
CA GLY A 162 -22.54 12.81 -6.08
C GLY A 162 -21.08 12.90 -5.62
N PHE A 163 -20.36 11.79 -5.53
CA PHE A 163 -18.92 11.78 -5.28
C PHE A 163 -18.14 12.03 -6.56
N SER A 164 -17.05 12.77 -6.48
CA SER A 164 -16.16 13.03 -7.61
C SER A 164 -14.74 13.07 -7.09
N GLY A 165 -13.80 12.52 -7.85
CA GLY A 165 -12.38 12.54 -7.47
C GLY A 165 -11.50 12.94 -8.64
N ASN A 166 -10.67 13.96 -8.42
CA ASN A 166 -9.60 14.34 -9.33
C ASN A 166 -8.24 14.14 -8.65
N LYS A 167 -7.45 13.20 -9.17
CA LYS A 167 -6.14 12.84 -8.59
C LYS A 167 -5.18 14.02 -8.49
N GLU A 168 -5.02 14.78 -9.56
CA GLU A 168 -4.06 15.89 -9.64
C GLU A 168 -4.44 17.01 -8.68
N PHE A 169 -5.73 17.36 -8.67
CA PHE A 169 -6.27 18.32 -7.71
C PHE A 169 -6.11 17.84 -6.26
N GLY A 170 -6.36 16.55 -6.00
CA GLY A 170 -6.18 15.96 -4.68
C GLY A 170 -4.74 16.06 -4.17
N LEU A 171 -3.77 15.75 -5.03
CA LEU A 171 -2.34 15.88 -4.71
C LEU A 171 -1.91 17.34 -4.50
N LEU A 172 -2.42 18.26 -5.32
CA LEU A 172 -2.16 19.69 -5.16
C LEU A 172 -2.63 20.19 -3.79
N GLN A 173 -3.89 19.91 -3.41
CA GLN A 173 -4.46 20.33 -2.13
C GLN A 173 -3.68 19.76 -0.94
N LEU A 174 -3.28 18.48 -0.99
CA LEU A 174 -2.46 17.88 0.06
C LEU A 174 -1.07 18.51 0.14
N THR A 175 -0.43 18.79 -1.00
CA THR A 175 0.91 19.41 -1.06
C THR A 175 0.88 20.82 -0.48
N GLU A 176 -0.12 21.63 -0.85
CA GLU A 176 -0.31 22.95 -0.27
C GLU A 176 -0.63 22.89 1.23
N GLY A 177 -1.46 21.95 1.66
CA GLY A 177 -1.80 21.76 3.08
C GLY A 177 -0.58 21.31 3.91
N ALA A 178 0.33 20.57 3.30
CA ALA A 178 1.58 20.10 3.90
C ALA A 178 2.63 21.22 4.11
N ALA A 179 2.54 22.33 3.38
CA ALA A 179 3.49 23.44 3.48
C ALA A 179 3.38 24.25 4.80
N GLY A 180 2.28 24.11 5.53
CA GLY A 180 2.09 24.76 6.83
C GLY A 180 2.86 24.09 7.97
N GLN A 181 2.84 24.73 9.15
CA GLN A 181 3.42 24.18 10.40
C GLN A 181 2.34 23.72 11.40
N THR A 182 1.25 23.15 10.90
CA THR A 182 0.13 22.70 11.73
C THR A 182 0.10 21.18 11.88
N PHE A 183 -0.62 20.65 12.87
CA PHE A 183 -0.89 19.21 12.97
C PHE A 183 -1.51 18.65 11.69
N ARG A 184 -2.38 19.42 11.03
CA ARG A 184 -2.98 19.01 9.75
C ARG A 184 -1.98 18.98 8.60
N SER A 185 -0.98 19.85 8.62
CA SER A 185 0.15 19.80 7.67
C SER A 185 0.96 18.51 7.84
N PHE A 186 1.15 18.06 9.09
CA PHE A 186 1.69 16.72 9.37
C PHE A 186 0.79 15.60 8.81
N LEU A 187 -0.54 15.67 9.00
CA LEU A 187 -1.48 14.69 8.44
C LEU A 187 -1.46 14.66 6.90
N CYS A 188 -1.36 15.82 6.24
CA CYS A 188 -1.19 15.92 4.79
C CYS A 188 0.10 15.22 4.33
N ASN A 189 1.23 15.46 5.02
CA ASN A 189 2.49 14.77 4.75
C ASN A 189 2.37 13.26 4.95
N MET A 190 1.66 12.79 5.99
CA MET A 190 1.41 11.36 6.20
C MET A 190 0.56 10.75 5.09
N LEU A 191 -0.49 11.43 4.63
CA LEU A 191 -1.31 10.95 3.51
C LEU A 191 -0.53 10.93 2.19
N LEU A 192 0.29 11.96 1.92
CA LEU A 192 1.18 11.98 0.75
C LEU A 192 2.20 10.85 0.82
N LEU A 193 2.81 10.63 1.99
CA LEU A 193 3.74 9.53 2.21
C LEU A 193 3.04 8.20 1.95
N CYS A 194 1.92 7.91 2.62
CA CYS A 194 1.12 6.70 2.40
C CYS A 194 0.70 6.52 0.94
N TYR A 195 0.35 7.60 0.25
CA TYR A 195 0.01 7.56 -1.16
C TYR A 195 1.21 7.14 -2.02
N HIS A 196 2.38 7.75 -1.78
CA HIS A 196 3.58 7.53 -2.58
C HIS A 196 4.29 6.21 -2.24
N THR A 197 4.31 5.77 -0.98
CA THR A 197 5.01 4.55 -0.54
C THR A 197 4.12 3.32 -0.61
N PHE A 198 2.88 3.39 -0.14
CA PHE A 198 2.03 2.22 0.04
C PHE A 198 1.00 2.06 -1.08
N MET A 199 0.18 3.08 -1.33
CA MET A 199 -0.94 2.94 -2.26
C MET A 199 -0.49 2.90 -3.72
N SER A 200 0.47 3.74 -4.12
CA SER A 200 1.00 3.72 -5.48
C SER A 200 1.82 2.45 -5.78
N PHE A 201 2.41 1.85 -4.75
CA PHE A 201 3.14 0.59 -4.81
C PHE A 201 2.20 -0.61 -4.99
N ILE A 202 1.10 -0.65 -4.23
CA ILE A 202 0.04 -1.65 -4.40
C ILE A 202 -0.66 -1.51 -5.75
N LEU A 203 -0.88 -0.29 -6.23
CA LEU A 203 -1.60 0.00 -7.47
C LEU A 203 -0.70 0.05 -8.72
N ALA A 204 0.59 -0.29 -8.59
CA ALA A 204 1.57 -0.32 -9.69
C ALA A 204 1.69 1.00 -10.49
N LEU A 205 1.53 2.14 -9.82
CA LEU A 205 1.58 3.49 -10.41
C LEU A 205 2.91 4.21 -10.18
N TYR A 206 3.91 3.53 -9.59
CA TYR A 206 5.09 4.20 -9.04
C TYR A 206 6.34 4.16 -9.92
N CYS A 207 7.02 5.30 -10.02
CA CYS A 207 8.23 5.50 -10.82
C CYS A 207 9.30 6.39 -10.12
N SER A 208 9.13 6.81 -8.86
CA SER A 208 9.90 7.95 -8.31
C SER A 208 10.67 7.78 -6.98
N LEU A 209 10.47 6.73 -6.17
CA LEU A 209 11.35 6.45 -4.99
C LEU A 209 12.63 5.76 -5.43
N ALA A 210 12.61 5.16 -6.63
CA ALA A 210 13.77 4.57 -7.28
C ALA A 210 14.95 5.56 -7.34
N THR A 211 14.66 6.82 -7.64
CA THR A 211 15.69 7.83 -7.87
C THR A 211 16.38 8.35 -6.59
N PHE A 212 15.93 7.97 -5.39
CA PHE A 212 16.44 8.56 -4.13
C PHE A 212 16.66 7.56 -2.98
N TRP A 213 17.00 6.29 -3.22
CA TRP A 213 17.21 5.30 -2.14
C TRP A 213 18.19 5.73 -1.06
N LEU A 214 19.30 6.38 -1.40
CA LEU A 214 20.29 6.85 -0.42
C LEU A 214 19.72 7.98 0.46
N VAL A 215 18.99 8.92 -0.13
CA VAL A 215 18.31 9.98 0.63
C VAL A 215 17.14 9.40 1.42
N ALA A 216 16.41 8.42 0.88
CA ALA A 216 15.33 7.76 1.60
C ALA A 216 15.84 7.03 2.84
N ILE A 217 16.93 6.27 2.75
CA ILE A 217 17.55 5.60 3.91
C ILE A 217 17.93 6.65 4.98
N VAL A 218 18.70 7.67 4.60
CA VAL A 218 19.13 8.72 5.53
C VAL A 218 17.92 9.42 6.15
N ARG A 219 16.90 9.76 5.36
CA ARG A 219 15.69 10.42 5.88
C ARG A 219 14.87 9.52 6.79
N PHE A 220 14.76 8.23 6.50
CA PHE A 220 14.06 7.28 7.38
C PHE A 220 14.84 7.05 8.69
N GLU A 221 16.16 6.99 8.63
CA GLU A 221 17.02 6.91 9.81
C GLU A 221 16.93 8.19 10.66
N GLU A 222 17.08 9.37 10.05
CA GLU A 222 16.88 10.69 10.70
C GLU A 222 15.48 10.81 11.33
N CYS A 223 14.44 10.35 10.64
CA CYS A 223 13.06 10.31 11.15
C CYS A 223 12.92 9.42 12.39
N CYS A 224 13.61 8.27 12.42
CA CYS A 224 13.62 7.38 13.58
C CYS A 224 14.41 7.98 14.76
N GLU A 225 15.46 8.75 14.47
CA GLU A 225 16.24 9.44 15.51
C GLU A 225 15.48 10.65 16.07
N ALA A 226 14.68 11.34 15.25
CA ALA A 226 13.99 12.56 15.61
C ALA A 226 12.82 12.36 16.60
N GLN A 227 12.24 11.16 16.71
CA GLN A 227 11.06 10.93 17.56
C GLN A 227 11.00 9.53 18.18
N GLN A 228 11.49 9.38 19.42
CA GLN A 228 11.52 8.08 20.08
C GLN A 228 10.21 7.64 20.77
N GLN A 229 9.19 8.50 20.82
CA GLN A 229 7.94 8.19 21.55
C GLN A 229 6.92 7.42 20.70
N TRP A 230 7.05 7.44 19.37
CA TRP A 230 6.05 6.87 18.47
C TRP A 230 6.60 5.70 17.66
N ASN A 231 6.78 4.56 18.33
CA ASN A 231 7.38 3.35 17.78
C ASN A 231 6.71 2.86 16.48
N GLN A 232 5.40 3.06 16.33
CA GLN A 232 4.69 2.61 15.13
C GLN A 232 5.11 3.39 13.87
N PHE A 233 5.51 4.64 14.02
CA PHE A 233 6.09 5.41 12.91
C PHE A 233 7.45 4.83 12.50
N HIS A 234 8.29 4.43 13.47
CA HIS A 234 9.53 3.70 13.17
C HIS A 234 9.27 2.42 12.40
N HIS A 235 8.19 1.70 12.70
CA HIS A 235 7.86 0.47 11.99
C HIS A 235 7.54 0.72 10.52
N MET A 236 6.95 1.86 10.16
CA MET A 236 6.80 2.24 8.74
C MET A 236 8.16 2.47 8.09
N CYS A 237 9.07 3.16 8.77
CA CYS A 237 10.44 3.37 8.29
C CYS A 237 11.20 2.03 8.15
N TYR A 238 11.10 1.13 9.12
CA TYR A 238 11.74 -0.19 9.08
C TYR A 238 11.24 -1.03 7.90
N TRP A 239 9.95 -0.92 7.55
CA TRP A 239 9.41 -1.59 6.36
C TRP A 239 10.07 -1.10 5.07
N GLU A 240 10.20 0.22 4.91
CA GLU A 240 10.85 0.80 3.73
C GLU A 240 12.35 0.48 3.70
N LEU A 241 13.05 0.57 4.85
CA LEU A 241 14.46 0.23 4.99
C LEU A 241 14.73 -1.24 4.65
N MET A 242 13.88 -2.16 5.12
CA MET A 242 13.95 -3.58 4.76
C MET A 242 13.97 -3.78 3.23
N TRP A 243 13.07 -3.11 2.50
CA TRP A 243 13.04 -3.18 1.04
C TRP A 243 14.23 -2.48 0.38
N CYS A 244 14.67 -1.32 0.89
CA CYS A 244 15.87 -0.64 0.38
C CYS A 244 17.10 -1.56 0.44
N PHE A 245 17.33 -2.23 1.57
CA PHE A 245 18.43 -3.17 1.72
C PHE A 245 18.22 -4.47 0.92
N THR A 246 16.98 -4.89 0.71
CA THR A 246 16.64 -5.98 -0.21
C THR A 246 17.10 -5.66 -1.62
N TYR A 247 16.76 -4.46 -2.14
CA TYR A 247 17.15 -4.03 -3.48
C TYR A 247 18.66 -3.95 -3.66
N LYS A 248 19.40 -3.63 -2.60
CA LYS A 248 20.87 -3.63 -2.60
C LYS A 248 21.50 -5.01 -2.37
N ARG A 249 20.69 -6.05 -2.12
CA ARG A 249 21.14 -7.40 -1.71
C ARG A 249 21.95 -7.43 -0.42
N HIS A 250 21.72 -6.45 0.45
CA HIS A 250 22.32 -6.39 1.79
C HIS A 250 21.47 -7.23 2.75
N TRP A 251 21.46 -8.55 2.56
CA TRP A 251 20.54 -9.48 3.24
C TRP A 251 20.58 -9.41 4.77
N LYS A 252 21.76 -9.17 5.37
CA LYS A 252 21.93 -9.02 6.82
C LYS A 252 21.17 -7.81 7.37
N MET A 253 21.22 -6.67 6.68
CA MET A 253 20.48 -5.47 7.07
C MET A 253 18.98 -5.62 6.82
N ALA A 254 18.60 -6.24 5.69
CA ALA A 254 17.20 -6.55 5.43
C ALA A 254 16.60 -7.50 6.50
N TYR A 255 17.36 -8.52 6.91
CA TYR A 255 17.03 -9.39 8.03
C TYR A 255 16.86 -8.61 9.33
N PHE A 256 17.77 -7.69 9.66
CA PHE A 256 17.71 -6.90 10.89
C PHE A 256 16.39 -6.10 10.99
N TYR A 257 15.98 -5.42 9.92
CA TYR A 257 14.71 -4.70 9.91
C TYR A 257 13.49 -5.65 9.92
N ALA A 258 13.57 -6.79 9.22
CA ALA A 258 12.53 -7.81 9.30
C ALA A 258 12.39 -8.40 10.72
N ASP A 259 13.49 -8.54 11.46
CA ASP A 259 13.51 -9.00 12.85
C ASP A 259 12.83 -7.99 13.78
N LEU A 260 13.20 -6.71 13.69
CA LEU A 260 12.55 -5.62 14.44
C LEU A 260 11.05 -5.60 14.18
N LEU A 261 10.64 -5.64 12.91
CA LEU A 261 9.22 -5.70 12.52
C LEU A 261 8.52 -6.94 13.09
N SER A 262 9.17 -8.11 13.03
CA SER A 262 8.56 -9.35 13.54
C SER A 262 8.34 -9.35 15.05
N LYS A 263 9.18 -8.63 15.80
CA LYS A 263 9.13 -8.51 17.26
C LYS A 263 8.16 -7.43 17.71
N GLU A 264 8.16 -6.29 17.02
CA GLU A 264 7.50 -5.08 17.52
C GLU A 264 6.20 -4.74 16.78
N ASN A 265 6.08 -5.10 15.50
CA ASN A 265 4.95 -4.71 14.66
C ASN A 265 3.87 -5.80 14.64
N ALA A 266 2.65 -5.43 14.99
CA ALA A 266 1.49 -6.33 15.07
C ALA A 266 0.70 -6.45 13.76
N TRP A 267 1.07 -5.73 12.69
CA TRP A 267 0.25 -5.61 11.48
C TRP A 267 0.21 -6.86 10.61
N SER A 268 1.36 -7.49 10.35
CA SER A 268 1.47 -8.64 9.43
C SER A 268 2.51 -9.64 9.90
N LYS A 269 2.32 -10.19 11.11
CA LYS A 269 3.32 -11.04 11.79
C LYS A 269 3.80 -12.21 10.94
N ALA A 270 2.89 -12.86 10.19
CA ALA A 270 3.27 -13.99 9.35
C ALA A 270 4.17 -13.54 8.17
N THR A 271 3.92 -12.36 7.62
CA THR A 271 4.76 -11.80 6.54
C THR A 271 6.14 -11.40 7.06
N TYR A 272 6.25 -10.76 8.22
CA TYR A 272 7.55 -10.39 8.77
C TYR A 272 8.39 -11.62 9.10
N ALA A 273 7.81 -12.65 9.73
CA ALA A 273 8.48 -13.91 10.00
C ALA A 273 8.91 -14.63 8.71
N TYR A 274 8.05 -14.62 7.67
CA TYR A 274 8.40 -15.16 6.36
C TYR A 274 9.58 -14.42 5.73
N MET A 275 9.57 -13.08 5.75
CA MET A 275 10.66 -12.27 5.20
C MET A 275 11.98 -12.53 5.93
N LYS A 276 11.92 -12.64 7.26
CA LYS A 276 13.07 -12.98 8.09
C LYS A 276 13.69 -14.33 7.69
N GLY A 277 12.85 -15.37 7.52
CA GLY A 277 13.29 -16.67 7.00
C GLY A 277 13.82 -16.59 5.57
N ALA A 278 13.18 -15.80 4.71
CA ALA A 278 13.59 -15.57 3.33
C ALA A 278 14.96 -14.89 3.22
N TYR A 279 15.28 -13.93 4.09
CA TYR A 279 16.60 -13.30 4.12
C TYR A 279 17.68 -14.24 4.67
N LEU A 280 17.38 -15.02 5.71
CA LEU A 280 18.32 -16.05 6.18
C LEU A 280 18.64 -17.07 5.07
N SER A 281 17.67 -17.43 4.23
CA SER A 281 17.91 -18.36 3.11
C SER A 281 18.82 -17.83 2.00
N MET A 282 19.12 -16.53 2.00
CA MET A 282 20.06 -15.91 1.07
C MET A 282 21.50 -15.81 1.62
N LEU A 283 21.72 -16.17 2.88
CA LEU A 283 23.01 -16.08 3.55
C LEU A 283 23.74 -17.43 3.57
N THR A 284 25.07 -17.41 3.63
CA THR A 284 25.83 -18.66 3.86
C THR A 284 25.65 -19.15 5.30
N ARG A 285 26.03 -20.41 5.56
CA ARG A 285 25.96 -20.99 6.92
C ARG A 285 26.80 -20.18 7.92
N GLU A 286 27.96 -19.70 7.50
CA GLU A 286 28.87 -18.87 8.30
C GLU A 286 28.24 -17.52 8.61
N GLU A 287 27.59 -16.90 7.62
CA GLU A 287 26.90 -15.62 7.79
C GLU A 287 25.66 -15.70 8.67
N CYS A 288 25.03 -16.87 8.75
CA CYS A 288 23.87 -17.13 9.60
C CYS A 288 24.22 -17.30 11.09
N GLN A 289 25.46 -17.72 11.42
CA GLN A 289 25.84 -18.06 12.80
C GLN A 289 25.56 -16.97 13.85
N PRO A 290 25.83 -15.67 13.58
CA PRO A 290 25.59 -14.60 14.56
C PRO A 290 24.12 -14.46 14.97
N PHE A 291 23.19 -14.79 14.07
CA PHE A 291 21.75 -14.64 14.32
C PHE A 291 21.18 -15.73 15.22
N ARG A 292 21.84 -16.91 15.29
CA ARG A 292 21.42 -18.09 16.08
C ARG A 292 19.98 -18.53 15.80
N GLU A 293 19.52 -18.33 14.57
CA GLU A 293 18.21 -18.73 14.12
C GLU A 293 18.29 -19.68 12.92
N SER A 294 17.24 -20.48 12.73
CA SER A 294 17.13 -21.42 11.62
C SER A 294 16.05 -20.94 10.66
N GLU A 295 16.39 -20.83 9.37
CA GLU A 295 15.41 -20.53 8.31
C GLU A 295 14.22 -21.50 8.36
N VAL A 296 14.47 -22.79 8.63
CA VAL A 296 13.45 -23.84 8.65
C VAL A 296 12.50 -23.61 9.83
N ALA A 297 13.04 -23.28 11.01
CA ALA A 297 12.22 -22.96 12.17
C ALA A 297 11.37 -21.70 11.92
N LEU A 298 11.96 -20.66 11.30
CA LEU A 298 11.24 -19.44 10.94
C LEU A 298 10.15 -19.69 9.91
N PHE A 299 10.34 -20.54 8.91
CA PHE A 299 9.26 -20.87 7.97
C PHE A 299 8.17 -21.72 8.63
N ARG A 300 8.53 -22.67 9.50
CA ARG A 300 7.55 -23.50 10.23
C ARG A 300 6.63 -22.67 11.12
N GLN A 301 7.10 -21.60 11.76
CA GLN A 301 6.22 -20.78 12.62
C GLN A 301 5.22 -19.90 11.83
N VAL A 302 5.47 -19.62 10.54
CA VAL A 302 4.65 -18.69 9.72
C VAL A 302 3.16 -19.04 9.77
N HIS A 303 2.81 -20.34 9.74
CA HIS A 303 1.41 -20.75 9.76
C HIS A 303 0.68 -20.35 11.05
N GLY A 304 1.40 -20.33 12.18
CA GLY A 304 0.85 -20.04 13.52
C GLY A 304 0.69 -18.55 13.80
N LEU A 305 1.32 -17.70 12.98
CA LEU A 305 1.31 -16.24 13.14
C LEU A 305 0.19 -15.54 12.36
N LYS A 306 -0.65 -16.30 11.65
CA LYS A 306 -1.72 -15.77 10.81
C LYS A 306 -2.69 -14.90 11.61
N GLN A 307 -2.90 -13.68 11.16
CA GLN A 307 -3.87 -12.76 11.79
C GLN A 307 -5.14 -12.63 10.92
N LYS A 308 -6.18 -12.10 11.55
CA LYS A 308 -7.41 -11.66 10.87
C LYS A 308 -7.60 -10.19 11.22
N ILE A 309 -7.73 -9.37 10.19
CA ILE A 309 -8.04 -7.94 10.29
C ILE A 309 -9.43 -7.78 9.70
N ALA A 310 -10.39 -7.29 10.50
CA ALA A 310 -11.81 -7.26 10.14
C ALA A 310 -12.26 -8.64 9.58
N GLY A 311 -11.97 -9.70 10.36
CA GLY A 311 -12.22 -11.12 10.10
C GLY A 311 -11.64 -11.73 8.83
N LYS A 312 -10.95 -10.94 8.00
CA LYS A 312 -10.24 -11.40 6.80
C LYS A 312 -8.73 -11.47 7.08
N SER A 313 -8.10 -12.55 6.67
CA SER A 313 -6.64 -12.61 6.70
C SER A 313 -6.05 -11.86 5.52
N LEU A 314 -4.94 -11.17 5.77
CA LEU A 314 -4.19 -10.42 4.76
C LEU A 314 -3.81 -11.35 3.59
N PRO A 315 -4.04 -10.95 2.32
CA PRO A 315 -3.67 -11.76 1.17
C PRO A 315 -2.19 -12.15 1.14
N THR A 316 -1.32 -11.25 1.57
CA THR A 316 0.14 -11.44 1.67
C THR A 316 0.52 -12.48 2.73
N GLU A 317 -0.15 -12.49 3.89
CA GLU A 317 0.04 -13.58 4.87
C GLU A 317 -0.44 -14.92 4.31
N LYS A 318 -1.59 -14.96 3.63
CA LYS A 318 -2.07 -16.19 2.98
C LYS A 318 -1.10 -16.70 1.91
N PHE A 319 -0.39 -15.80 1.22
CA PHE A 319 0.67 -16.16 0.27
C PHE A 319 1.87 -16.76 1.02
N ALA A 320 2.43 -16.02 1.99
CA ALA A 320 3.57 -16.45 2.80
C ALA A 320 3.33 -17.82 3.47
N ILE A 321 2.16 -18.01 4.08
CA ILE A 321 1.77 -19.28 4.70
C ILE A 321 1.74 -20.42 3.67
N ARG A 322 1.19 -20.18 2.46
CA ARG A 322 1.15 -21.20 1.42
C ARG A 322 2.55 -21.62 0.99
N LYS A 323 3.46 -20.68 0.78
CA LYS A 323 4.86 -20.96 0.43
C LYS A 323 5.60 -21.70 1.55
N ALA A 324 5.37 -21.30 2.81
CA ALA A 324 6.00 -21.90 3.98
C ALA A 324 5.53 -23.34 4.27
N ARG A 325 4.39 -23.81 3.73
CA ARG A 325 3.88 -25.18 3.97
C ARG A 325 4.88 -26.27 3.61
N ARG A 326 5.72 -26.07 2.60
CA ARG A 326 6.76 -27.04 2.21
C ARG A 326 7.82 -27.28 3.30
N TYR A 327 7.89 -26.41 4.31
CA TYR A 327 8.78 -26.55 5.46
C TYR A 327 8.22 -27.39 6.61
N LEU A 328 6.96 -27.84 6.53
CA LEU A 328 6.32 -28.65 7.56
C LEU A 328 6.76 -30.12 7.55
N THR A 329 7.43 -30.56 6.49
CA THR A 329 8.02 -31.91 6.41
C THR A 329 9.31 -31.98 7.23
N GLU A 330 9.74 -33.21 7.55
CA GLU A 330 10.97 -33.45 8.31
C GLU A 330 12.22 -32.94 7.57
N ASN A 331 12.32 -33.25 6.28
CA ASN A 331 13.38 -32.81 5.37
C ASN A 331 12.79 -31.86 4.31
N PRO A 332 12.72 -30.55 4.59
CA PRO A 332 12.05 -29.61 3.72
C PRO A 332 12.90 -29.25 2.51
N VAL A 333 12.25 -29.10 1.36
CA VAL A 333 12.90 -28.56 0.14
C VAL A 333 12.87 -27.04 0.23
N THR A 334 14.04 -26.40 0.11
CA THR A 334 14.18 -24.95 0.25
C THR A 334 13.55 -24.19 -0.91
N LEU A 335 13.01 -23.00 -0.62
CA LEU A 335 12.60 -22.05 -1.66
C LEU A 335 13.84 -21.50 -2.41
N PRO A 336 13.82 -21.40 -3.75
CA PRO A 336 15.01 -21.03 -4.52
C PRO A 336 15.38 -19.54 -4.42
N ALA A 337 14.39 -18.65 -4.32
CA ALA A 337 14.61 -17.20 -4.30
C ALA A 337 13.48 -16.49 -3.52
N ALA A 338 13.21 -16.92 -2.28
CA ALA A 338 12.07 -16.46 -1.48
C ALA A 338 11.91 -14.92 -1.37
N PRO A 339 12.97 -14.11 -1.13
CA PRO A 339 12.80 -12.67 -1.04
C PRO A 339 12.54 -12.01 -2.40
N LEU A 340 13.05 -12.58 -3.51
CA LEU A 340 12.81 -12.07 -4.87
C LEU A 340 11.41 -12.43 -5.36
N GLU A 341 10.89 -13.61 -4.99
CA GLU A 341 9.48 -13.96 -5.19
C GLU A 341 8.57 -12.96 -4.45
N MET A 342 8.88 -12.64 -3.20
CA MET A 342 8.12 -11.64 -2.45
C MET A 342 8.27 -10.24 -3.07
N MET A 343 9.47 -9.89 -3.56
CA MET A 343 9.69 -8.66 -4.31
C MET A 343 8.75 -8.55 -5.52
N TYR A 344 8.48 -9.63 -6.25
CA TYR A 344 7.48 -9.65 -7.32
C TYR A 344 6.06 -9.36 -6.82
N ILE A 345 5.65 -10.02 -5.74
CA ILE A 345 4.33 -9.80 -5.11
C ILE A 345 4.13 -8.34 -4.70
N TRP A 346 5.20 -7.69 -4.26
CA TRP A 346 5.21 -6.28 -3.89
C TRP A 346 5.62 -5.34 -5.03
N ASN A 347 5.68 -5.79 -6.29
CA ASN A 347 5.99 -4.91 -7.43
C ASN A 347 7.42 -4.29 -7.41
N GLY A 348 8.36 -4.89 -6.69
CA GLY A 348 9.73 -4.37 -6.55
C GLY A 348 10.58 -4.41 -7.84
N TYR A 349 10.23 -5.22 -8.84
CA TYR A 349 10.93 -5.23 -10.12
C TYR A 349 10.74 -3.92 -10.91
N THR A 350 9.52 -3.37 -10.92
CA THR A 350 9.25 -2.05 -11.53
C THR A 350 10.02 -0.94 -10.81
N VAL A 351 10.23 -1.10 -9.51
CA VAL A 351 10.92 -0.16 -8.63
C VAL A 351 12.42 -0.12 -8.95
N ILE A 352 13.06 -1.27 -9.14
CA ILE A 352 14.49 -1.31 -9.54
C ILE A 352 14.71 -1.16 -11.05
N GLY A 353 13.66 -1.22 -11.87
CA GLY A 353 13.77 -1.38 -13.32
C GLY A 353 14.46 -0.25 -14.09
N LYS A 354 14.70 0.91 -13.46
CA LYS A 354 15.51 2.02 -14.02
C LYS A 354 16.98 2.00 -13.54
N HIS A 355 17.31 1.13 -12.61
CA HIS A 355 18.63 0.98 -12.01
C HIS A 355 19.25 -0.32 -12.50
N LYS A 356 20.10 -0.18 -13.53
CA LYS A 356 20.75 -1.30 -14.21
C LYS A 356 21.57 -2.15 -13.23
N ASP A 357 22.36 -1.53 -12.37
CA ASP A 357 23.18 -2.17 -11.35
C ASP A 357 22.37 -3.04 -10.37
N LEU A 358 21.24 -2.52 -9.89
CA LEU A 358 20.35 -3.27 -8.99
C LEU A 358 19.69 -4.45 -9.71
N THR A 359 19.23 -4.22 -10.94
CA THR A 359 18.54 -5.24 -11.74
C THR A 359 19.49 -6.37 -12.16
N GLU A 360 20.72 -6.05 -12.57
CA GLU A 360 21.80 -7.02 -12.84
C GLU A 360 22.16 -7.81 -11.58
N GLY A 361 22.23 -7.15 -10.42
CA GLY A 361 22.44 -7.82 -9.14
C GLY A 361 21.36 -8.85 -8.82
N MET A 362 20.09 -8.51 -9.06
CA MET A 362 18.98 -9.46 -8.89
C MET A 362 19.05 -10.61 -9.89
N LEU A 363 19.36 -10.33 -11.15
CA LEU A 363 19.50 -11.37 -12.19
C LEU A 363 20.60 -12.38 -11.80
N LYS A 364 21.77 -11.90 -11.36
CA LYS A 364 22.85 -12.75 -10.87
C LYS A 364 22.39 -13.68 -9.74
N THR A 365 21.61 -13.16 -8.80
CA THR A 365 21.07 -13.93 -7.68
C THR A 365 20.13 -15.05 -8.16
N LEU A 366 19.32 -14.77 -9.20
CA LEU A 366 18.43 -15.75 -9.81
C LEU A 366 19.20 -16.80 -10.63
N ASP A 367 20.27 -16.41 -11.30
CA ASP A 367 21.14 -17.33 -12.04
C ASP A 367 21.84 -18.32 -11.10
N GLU A 368 22.32 -17.84 -9.94
CA GLU A 368 22.89 -18.69 -8.88
C GLU A 368 21.84 -19.67 -8.33
N ALA A 369 20.60 -19.20 -8.11
CA ALA A 369 19.49 -20.04 -7.67
C ALA A 369 19.11 -21.11 -8.72
N GLN A 370 19.14 -20.74 -10.01
CA GLN A 370 18.89 -21.65 -11.13
C GLN A 370 19.95 -22.76 -11.19
N ALA A 371 21.24 -22.40 -11.12
CA ALA A 371 22.33 -23.37 -11.11
C ALA A 371 22.24 -24.33 -9.91
N LYS A 372 21.83 -23.83 -8.74
CA LYS A 372 21.58 -24.66 -7.55
C LYS A 372 20.40 -25.62 -7.75
N LEU A 373 19.33 -25.16 -8.40
CA LEU A 373 18.16 -25.99 -8.70
C LEU A 373 18.48 -27.11 -9.69
N GLU A 374 19.29 -26.83 -10.71
CA GLU A 374 19.72 -27.79 -11.74
C GLU A 374 20.70 -28.84 -11.20
N SER A 375 21.56 -28.46 -10.25
CA SER A 375 22.49 -29.38 -9.59
C SER A 375 21.84 -30.22 -8.48
N SER A 376 20.65 -29.84 -8.02
CA SER A 376 19.92 -30.56 -6.96
C SER A 376 19.06 -31.69 -7.53
N PRO A 377 18.80 -32.77 -6.77
CA PRO A 377 17.87 -33.81 -7.18
C PRO A 377 16.47 -33.24 -7.48
N ARG A 378 15.81 -33.77 -8.51
CA ARG A 378 14.44 -33.39 -8.83
C ARG A 378 13.51 -33.73 -7.67
N THR A 379 12.65 -32.78 -7.34
CA THR A 379 11.62 -32.91 -6.31
C THR A 379 10.24 -32.64 -6.91
N GLU A 380 9.18 -32.85 -6.14
CA GLU A 380 7.83 -32.52 -6.57
C GLU A 380 7.61 -31.02 -6.83
N PHE A 381 8.50 -30.15 -6.35
CA PHE A 381 8.45 -28.70 -6.55
C PHE A 381 9.29 -28.22 -7.73
N SER A 382 10.10 -29.08 -8.35
CA SER A 382 11.12 -28.64 -9.32
C SER A 382 10.53 -27.91 -10.53
N ILE A 383 9.37 -28.30 -11.04
CA ILE A 383 8.72 -27.62 -12.18
C ILE A 383 8.23 -26.22 -11.76
N ASP A 384 7.54 -26.13 -10.63
CA ASP A 384 7.07 -24.86 -10.06
C ASP A 384 8.25 -23.92 -9.77
N ASP A 385 9.32 -24.41 -9.16
CA ASP A 385 10.53 -23.65 -8.84
C ASP A 385 11.26 -23.17 -10.12
N GLN A 386 11.33 -23.99 -11.18
CA GLN A 386 11.87 -23.59 -12.49
C GLN A 386 11.03 -22.49 -13.15
N CYS A 387 9.70 -22.63 -13.12
CA CYS A 387 8.79 -21.64 -13.69
C CYS A 387 8.88 -20.30 -12.93
N LEU A 388 9.00 -20.35 -11.60
CA LEU A 388 9.25 -19.17 -10.77
C LEU A 388 10.55 -18.47 -11.17
N LEU A 389 11.67 -19.19 -11.23
CA LEU A 389 12.95 -18.59 -11.61
C LEU A 389 12.92 -18.03 -13.03
N SER A 390 12.27 -18.72 -13.97
CA SER A 390 12.09 -18.22 -15.34
C SER A 390 11.31 -16.91 -15.36
N LEU A 391 10.18 -16.82 -14.63
CA LEU A 391 9.39 -15.59 -14.53
C LEU A 391 10.23 -14.41 -14.02
N LEU A 392 10.94 -14.62 -12.91
CA LEU A 392 11.72 -13.58 -12.25
C LEU A 392 12.92 -13.13 -13.09
N ARG A 393 13.58 -14.05 -13.81
CA ARG A 393 14.67 -13.73 -14.75
C ARG A 393 14.14 -12.95 -15.94
N GLY A 394 13.00 -13.36 -16.50
CA GLY A 394 12.32 -12.64 -17.57
C GLY A 394 11.99 -11.19 -17.20
N LEU A 395 11.56 -10.94 -15.96
CA LEU A 395 11.34 -9.58 -15.43
C LEU A 395 12.64 -8.75 -15.37
N CYS A 396 13.74 -9.33 -14.89
CA CYS A 396 15.04 -8.66 -14.90
C CYS A 396 15.48 -8.32 -16.33
N LEU A 397 15.45 -9.30 -17.23
CA LEU A 397 15.87 -9.14 -18.63
C LEU A 397 15.02 -8.09 -19.35
N LYS A 398 13.71 -8.09 -19.11
CA LYS A 398 12.79 -7.05 -19.61
C LYS A 398 13.26 -5.66 -19.19
N HIS A 399 13.55 -5.46 -17.91
CA HIS A 399 14.00 -4.15 -17.39
C HIS A 399 15.41 -3.77 -17.83
N LEU A 400 16.26 -4.74 -18.14
CA LEU A 400 17.58 -4.51 -18.73
C LEU A 400 17.54 -4.23 -20.25
N GLY A 401 16.36 -4.35 -20.88
CA GLY A 401 16.18 -4.16 -22.32
C GLY A 401 16.44 -5.40 -23.18
N HIS A 402 16.69 -6.56 -22.57
CA HIS A 402 16.90 -7.85 -23.23
C HIS A 402 15.55 -8.50 -23.55
N GLN A 403 14.81 -7.90 -24.47
CA GLN A 403 13.40 -8.23 -24.69
C GLN A 403 13.17 -9.63 -25.27
N GLU A 404 14.01 -10.11 -26.20
CA GLU A 404 13.88 -11.44 -26.79
C GLU A 404 14.12 -12.56 -25.77
N GLU A 405 15.13 -12.39 -24.91
CA GLU A 405 15.41 -13.32 -23.82
C GLU A 405 14.26 -13.31 -22.79
N ALA A 406 13.72 -12.14 -22.48
CA ALA A 406 12.57 -12.00 -21.57
C ALA A 406 11.30 -12.70 -22.10
N ASP A 407 11.07 -12.65 -23.42
CA ASP A 407 9.96 -13.33 -24.09
C ASP A 407 10.08 -14.85 -23.93
N THR A 408 11.28 -15.39 -24.18
CA THR A 408 11.59 -16.81 -24.00
C THR A 408 11.33 -17.27 -22.57
N HIS A 409 11.72 -16.46 -21.59
CA HIS A 409 11.52 -16.75 -20.17
C HIS A 409 10.05 -16.71 -19.71
N SER A 410 9.15 -16.16 -20.51
CA SER A 410 7.71 -16.08 -20.22
C SER A 410 6.90 -17.22 -20.88
N ASN A 411 7.54 -18.04 -21.73
CA ASN A 411 6.91 -19.10 -22.54
C ASN A 411 6.76 -20.45 -21.82
N PHE A 412 6.36 -20.44 -20.55
CA PHE A 412 6.05 -21.66 -19.80
C PHE A 412 4.56 -21.79 -19.44
N HIS A 413 3.66 -21.04 -20.08
CA HIS A 413 2.22 -21.08 -19.79
C HIS A 413 1.55 -22.44 -20.05
N ASN A 414 2.20 -23.32 -20.82
CA ASN A 414 1.76 -24.69 -21.08
C ASN A 414 2.27 -25.71 -20.05
N MET A 415 3.13 -25.31 -19.11
CA MET A 415 3.64 -26.20 -18.08
C MET A 415 2.56 -26.56 -17.06
N THR A 416 2.56 -27.82 -16.63
CA THR A 416 1.65 -28.28 -15.56
C THR A 416 2.23 -27.92 -14.20
N ILE A 417 1.74 -26.83 -13.63
CA ILE A 417 2.07 -26.37 -12.27
C ILE A 417 1.30 -27.18 -11.23
N LYS A 418 1.97 -27.65 -10.17
CA LYS A 418 1.36 -28.50 -9.14
C LYS A 418 0.85 -27.71 -7.93
N PHE A 419 1.55 -26.65 -7.52
CA PHE A 419 1.29 -25.93 -6.27
C PHE A 419 1.07 -24.43 -6.49
N ASP A 420 1.98 -23.78 -7.21
CA ASP A 420 2.04 -22.33 -7.35
C ASP A 420 1.24 -21.84 -8.55
N HIS A 421 -0.06 -22.16 -8.56
CA HIS A 421 -1.01 -21.85 -9.64
C HIS A 421 -1.10 -20.35 -10.04
N TYR A 422 -0.49 -19.45 -9.26
CA TYR A 422 -0.39 -18.04 -9.62
C TYR A 422 0.66 -17.78 -10.71
N LEU A 423 1.62 -18.67 -10.92
CA LEU A 423 2.74 -18.47 -11.85
C LEU A 423 2.27 -18.28 -13.29
N VAL A 424 1.41 -19.17 -13.80
CA VAL A 424 0.93 -19.11 -15.19
C VAL A 424 0.17 -17.82 -15.52
N PRO A 425 -0.88 -17.40 -14.78
CA PRO A 425 -1.57 -16.15 -15.08
C PRO A 425 -0.67 -14.92 -14.92
N ASN A 426 0.32 -14.97 -14.03
CA ASN A 426 1.29 -13.88 -13.90
C ASN A 426 2.33 -13.87 -15.04
N ALA A 427 2.76 -15.02 -15.55
CA ALA A 427 3.62 -15.12 -16.74
C ALA A 427 2.91 -14.56 -17.98
N LEU A 428 1.64 -14.92 -18.18
CA LEU A 428 0.81 -14.36 -19.24
C LEU A 428 0.60 -12.84 -19.09
N LEU A 429 0.45 -12.36 -17.86
CA LEU A 429 0.40 -10.92 -17.58
C LEU A 429 1.72 -10.23 -17.97
N GLU A 430 2.87 -10.72 -17.52
CA GLU A 430 4.16 -10.09 -17.82
C GLU A 430 4.50 -10.15 -19.32
N HIS A 431 4.22 -11.27 -19.99
CA HIS A 431 4.35 -11.40 -21.44
C HIS A 431 3.41 -10.42 -22.15
N GLY A 432 2.13 -10.36 -21.75
CA GLY A 432 1.18 -9.41 -22.32
C GLY A 432 1.65 -7.96 -22.18
N LEU A 433 2.22 -7.58 -21.04
CA LEU A 433 2.81 -6.27 -20.82
C LEU A 433 4.03 -6.01 -21.72
N LEU A 434 4.90 -7.00 -21.90
CA LEU A 434 6.05 -6.92 -22.82
C LEU A 434 5.59 -6.72 -24.26
N CYS A 435 4.60 -7.48 -24.73
CA CYS A 435 4.00 -7.30 -26.06
C CYS A 435 3.47 -5.88 -26.26
N LEU A 436 2.77 -5.33 -25.26
CA LEU A 436 2.26 -3.96 -25.33
C LEU A 436 3.39 -2.92 -25.43
N GLU A 437 4.50 -3.11 -24.72
CA GLU A 437 5.67 -2.23 -24.78
C GLU A 437 6.39 -2.31 -26.14
N GLN A 438 6.34 -3.47 -26.81
CA GLN A 438 6.88 -3.68 -28.16
C GLN A 438 5.94 -3.21 -29.28
N GLY A 439 4.73 -2.74 -28.95
CA GLY A 439 3.71 -2.40 -29.95
C GLY A 439 2.93 -3.59 -30.51
N ARG A 440 3.17 -4.83 -30.05
CA ARG A 440 2.40 -6.04 -30.35
C ARG A 440 1.06 -6.04 -29.61
N LYS A 441 0.20 -5.09 -29.95
CA LYS A 441 -0.98 -4.74 -29.16
C LYS A 441 -2.03 -5.85 -29.07
N GLU A 442 -2.37 -6.45 -30.21
CA GLU A 442 -3.41 -7.49 -30.28
C GLU A 442 -3.02 -8.73 -29.48
N GLU A 443 -1.77 -9.16 -29.64
CA GLU A 443 -1.20 -10.28 -28.90
C GLU A 443 -1.17 -9.98 -27.39
N GLY A 444 -0.69 -8.79 -27.01
CA GLY A 444 -0.67 -8.38 -25.61
C GLY A 444 -2.06 -8.40 -24.98
N ILE A 445 -3.08 -7.86 -25.66
CA ILE A 445 -4.47 -7.90 -25.19
C ILE A 445 -4.98 -9.34 -25.06
N LYS A 446 -4.68 -10.21 -26.03
CA LYS A 446 -5.10 -11.61 -26.01
C LYS A 446 -4.51 -12.36 -24.82
N LEU A 447 -3.21 -12.16 -24.53
CA LEU A 447 -2.53 -12.76 -23.37
C LEU A 447 -3.15 -12.27 -22.06
N LEU A 448 -3.39 -10.97 -21.94
CA LEU A 448 -4.00 -10.35 -20.76
C LEU A 448 -5.42 -10.86 -20.48
N GLU A 449 -6.26 -10.99 -21.51
CA GLU A 449 -7.60 -11.55 -21.35
C GLU A 449 -7.55 -13.05 -21.03
N THR A 450 -6.62 -13.81 -21.62
CA THR A 450 -6.41 -15.23 -21.29
C THR A 450 -6.02 -15.41 -19.81
N ALA A 451 -5.08 -14.60 -19.31
CA ALA A 451 -4.66 -14.61 -17.91
C ALA A 451 -5.82 -14.38 -16.93
N LYS A 452 -6.79 -13.53 -17.32
CA LYS A 452 -7.95 -13.15 -16.51
C LYS A 452 -9.11 -14.14 -16.58
N GLN A 453 -9.32 -14.77 -17.73
CA GLN A 453 -10.51 -15.60 -17.97
C GLN A 453 -10.27 -17.08 -17.68
N SER A 454 -9.06 -17.58 -17.93
CA SER A 454 -8.75 -19.01 -17.88
C SER A 454 -8.26 -19.51 -16.52
N TYR A 455 -7.97 -18.63 -15.57
CA TYR A 455 -7.39 -18.99 -14.26
C TYR A 455 -8.18 -18.34 -13.12
N LYS A 456 -8.44 -19.10 -12.04
CA LYS A 456 -9.21 -18.66 -10.86
C LYS A 456 -8.70 -19.28 -9.58
N ASN A 457 -9.02 -18.69 -8.43
CA ASN A 457 -8.76 -19.19 -7.08
C ASN A 457 -7.26 -19.36 -6.73
N TYR A 458 -6.38 -18.62 -7.40
CA TYR A 458 -4.93 -18.66 -7.13
C TYR A 458 -4.49 -17.58 -6.13
N SER A 459 -3.25 -17.68 -5.65
CA SER A 459 -2.71 -16.67 -4.72
C SER A 459 -2.61 -15.29 -5.36
N MET A 460 -3.07 -14.25 -4.67
CA MET A 460 -2.98 -12.86 -5.13
C MET A 460 -3.77 -12.56 -6.42
N GLU A 461 -4.81 -13.36 -6.74
CA GLU A 461 -5.65 -13.18 -7.93
C GLU A 461 -6.20 -11.76 -8.09
N SER A 462 -6.74 -11.15 -7.03
CA SER A 462 -7.28 -9.79 -7.09
C SER A 462 -6.24 -8.76 -7.54
N ARG A 463 -4.97 -8.94 -7.13
CA ARG A 463 -3.86 -8.07 -7.55
C ARG A 463 -3.54 -8.28 -9.03
N THR A 464 -3.41 -9.53 -9.48
CA THR A 464 -3.15 -9.85 -10.89
C THR A 464 -4.26 -9.30 -11.78
N HIS A 465 -5.54 -9.46 -11.41
CA HIS A 465 -6.67 -8.89 -12.14
C HIS A 465 -6.65 -7.37 -12.18
N PHE A 466 -6.28 -6.71 -11.08
CA PHE A 466 -6.14 -5.26 -11.06
C PHE A 466 -5.09 -4.78 -12.06
N ARG A 467 -3.91 -5.42 -12.08
CA ARG A 467 -2.83 -5.10 -13.04
C ARG A 467 -3.25 -5.34 -14.48
N ILE A 468 -3.94 -6.45 -14.77
CA ILE A 468 -4.51 -6.74 -16.09
C ILE A 468 -5.49 -5.63 -16.51
N GLN A 469 -6.41 -5.23 -15.63
CA GLN A 469 -7.38 -4.18 -15.93
C GLN A 469 -6.72 -2.83 -16.22
N ALA A 470 -5.72 -2.45 -15.43
CA ALA A 470 -4.95 -1.22 -15.65
C ALA A 470 -4.24 -1.24 -17.01
N ALA A 471 -3.60 -2.37 -17.36
CA ALA A 471 -2.93 -2.55 -18.64
C ALA A 471 -3.89 -2.48 -19.84
N LEU A 472 -5.03 -3.17 -19.76
CA LEU A 472 -6.07 -3.14 -20.79
C LEU A 472 -6.67 -1.73 -20.97
N HIS A 473 -6.88 -1.00 -19.88
CA HIS A 473 -7.36 0.38 -19.94
C HIS A 473 -6.35 1.30 -20.64
N LYS A 474 -5.06 1.20 -20.26
CA LYS A 474 -3.98 1.95 -20.90
C LYS A 474 -3.90 1.63 -22.40
N ALA A 475 -3.95 0.35 -22.76
CA ALA A 475 -3.93 -0.08 -24.16
C ALA A 475 -5.10 0.51 -24.97
N LYS A 476 -6.32 0.58 -24.40
CA LYS A 476 -7.48 1.17 -25.08
C LYS A 476 -7.35 2.68 -25.28
N ALA A 477 -6.91 3.42 -24.27
CA ALA A 477 -6.71 4.87 -24.36
C ALA A 477 -5.72 5.28 -25.47
N THR A 478 -4.65 4.51 -25.67
CA THR A 478 -3.67 4.76 -26.74
C THR A 478 -4.27 4.54 -28.15
N SER A 479 -5.35 3.75 -28.29
CA SER A 479 -6.05 3.59 -29.58
C SER A 479 -6.87 4.82 -29.95
N GLU A 480 -7.49 5.49 -28.99
CA GLU A 480 -8.38 6.64 -29.23
C GLU A 480 -7.57 7.90 -29.59
N ASN A 481 -6.40 8.08 -28.96
CA ASN A 481 -5.52 9.22 -29.25
C ASN A 481 -4.76 9.10 -30.58
N GLY A 482 -4.65 7.89 -31.16
CA GLY A 482 -3.98 7.66 -32.45
C GLY A 482 -4.82 7.97 -33.68
N ILE A 483 -6.12 8.26 -33.52
CA ILE A 483 -7.04 8.52 -34.64
C ILE A 483 -7.13 10.03 -34.98
N HIS A 484 -6.60 10.92 -34.13
CA HIS A 484 -6.71 12.39 -34.31
C HIS A 484 -5.49 13.10 -34.91
N THR A 485 -4.46 12.39 -35.36
CA THR A 485 -3.34 13.00 -36.09
C THR A 485 -3.32 12.55 -37.55
N MET A 486 -4.19 13.12 -38.37
CA MET A 486 -3.97 13.18 -39.82
C MET A 486 -3.30 14.54 -40.12
N PRO A 487 -2.14 14.56 -40.81
CA PRO A 487 -1.54 15.80 -41.25
C PRO A 487 -2.38 16.36 -42.39
N SER A 488 -2.91 17.57 -42.22
CA SER A 488 -3.36 18.37 -43.35
C SER A 488 -2.12 18.82 -44.13
N SER A 489 -1.89 18.19 -45.28
CA SER A 489 -0.99 18.65 -46.33
C SER A 489 -1.80 19.25 -47.48
N PRO A 490 -1.21 20.07 -48.37
CA PRO A 490 0.05 20.81 -48.28
C PRO A 490 -0.12 22.28 -47.86
#